data_AF-A0A6N3AL49-F1
#
_entry.id   AF-A0A6N3AL49-F1
#
_cell.length_a   1.000
_cell.length_b   1.000
_cell.length_c   1.000
_cell.angle_alpha   90.00
_cell.angle_beta   90.00
_cell.angle_gamma   90.00
#
_symmetry.space_group_name_H-M   'P 1'
#
loop_
_entity.id
_entity.type
_entity.pdbx_description
1 polymer ?
#
loop_
_entity_poly.entity_id
_entity_poly.type
_entity_poly.pdbx_seq_one_letter_code
_entity_poly.pdbx_strand_id
1 'polypeptide(L)' 'MILLMIILLVVGVAFTTFGYFIYFKEKYNLINGFESDYKSGRKSESYAKKVGLVEFMIGIILVVVGFCMFIIK' A
#
# COMPACT_ATOMS: atom_id res chain seq x y z
N MET A 1 2.80 -22.62 8.03
CA MET A 1 1.55 -21.88 7.78
C MET A 1 1.39 -20.66 8.67
N ILE A 2 1.43 -20.77 10.00
CA ILE A 2 1.16 -19.64 10.92
C ILE A 2 2.10 -18.45 10.70
N LEU A 3 3.42 -18.69 10.58
CA LEU A 3 4.38 -17.60 10.36
C LEU A 3 4.11 -16.83 9.06
N LEU A 4 3.87 -17.55 7.95
CA LEU A 4 3.55 -16.95 6.66
C LEU A 4 2.26 -16.12 6.73
N MET A 5 1.22 -16.64 7.38
CA MET A 5 -0.04 -15.93 7.62
C MET A 5 0.19 -14.61 8.36
N ILE A 6 0.97 -14.63 9.45
CA ILE A 6 1.30 -13.42 10.22
C ILE A 6 2.03 -12.41 9.35
N ILE A 7 3.03 -12.85 8.57
CA ILE A 7 3.78 -11.96 7.65
C ILE A 7 2.83 -11.31 6.66
N LEU A 8 1.94 -12.09 6.03
CA LEU A 8 1.01 -11.56 5.03
C LEU A 8 0.01 -10.57 5.62
N LEU A 9 -0.51 -10.82 6.82
CA LEU A 9 -1.41 -9.89 7.49
C LEU A 9 -0.70 -8.60 7.87
N VAL A 10 0.51 -8.68 8.44
CA VAL A 10 1.28 -7.48 8.83
C VAL A 10 1.65 -6.65 7.60
N VAL A 11 2.19 -7.29 6.55
CA VAL A 11 2.55 -6.61 5.31
C VAL A 11 1.31 -6.05 4.61
N GLY A 12 0.23 -6.83 4.54
CA GLY A 12 -1.02 -6.41 3.92
C GLY A 12 -1.65 -5.20 4.61
N VAL A 13 -1.67 -5.18 5.95
CA VAL A 13 -2.14 -4.02 6.73
C VAL A 13 -1.26 -2.79 6.48
N ALA A 14 0.07 -2.97 6.45
CA ALA A 14 0.99 -1.86 6.15
C ALA A 14 0.73 -1.26 4.77
N PHE A 15 0.68 -2.08 3.71
CA PHE A 15 0.40 -1.65 2.34
C PHE A 15 -0.98 -0.99 2.20
N THR A 16 -2.01 -1.57 2.82
CA THR A 16 -3.35 -0.99 2.83
C THR A 16 -3.35 0.39 3.49
N THR A 17 -2.65 0.54 4.61
CA THR A 17 -2.57 1.81 5.34
C THR A 17 -1.83 2.89 4.55
N PHE A 18 -0.67 2.56 3.98
CA PHE A 18 0.10 3.49 3.14
C PHE A 18 -0.68 3.87 1.88
N GLY A 19 -1.20 2.89 1.14
CA GLY A 19 -2.00 3.12 -0.05
C GLY A 19 -3.25 3.97 0.23
N TYR A 20 -3.93 3.73 1.36
CA TYR A 20 -5.06 4.55 1.80
C TYR A 20 -4.66 6.01 2.04
N PHE A 21 -3.56 6.24 2.76
CA PHE A 21 -3.08 7.58 3.04
C PHE A 21 -2.60 8.31 1.79
N ILE A 22 -1.94 7.63 0.86
CA ILE A 22 -1.49 8.22 -0.39
C ILE A 22 -2.69 8.54 -1.30
N TYR A 23 -3.61 7.60 -1.52
CA TYR A 23 -4.70 7.77 -2.47
C TYR A 23 -5.83 8.67 -1.95
N PHE A 24 -6.35 8.42 -0.74
CA PHE A 24 -7.55 9.08 -0.21
C PHE A 24 -7.24 10.28 0.67
N LYS A 25 -6.07 10.31 1.32
CA LYS A 25 -5.65 11.43 2.18
C LYS A 25 -4.58 12.31 1.53
N GLU A 26 -4.20 12.00 0.29
CA GLU A 26 -3.23 12.76 -0.50
C GLU A 26 -1.89 12.99 0.20
N LYS A 27 -1.51 12.06 1.09
CA LYS A 27 -0.22 12.09 1.82
C LYS A 27 0.92 11.60 0.94
N TYR A 28 1.18 12.32 -0.15
CA TYR A 28 2.17 11.91 -1.16
C TYR A 28 3.62 11.96 -0.65
N ASN A 29 3.87 12.65 0.46
CA ASN A 29 5.17 12.63 1.14
C ASN A 29 5.58 11.23 1.67
N LEU A 30 4.64 10.29 1.73
CA LEU A 30 4.92 8.88 2.01
C LEU A 30 5.61 8.17 0.83
N ILE A 31 5.49 8.70 -0.39
CA ILE A 31 6.23 8.21 -1.55
C ILE A 31 7.64 8.81 -1.48
N ASN A 32 8.64 7.94 -1.48
CA ASN A 32 10.03 8.36 -1.31
C ASN A 32 10.47 9.34 -2.43
N GLY A 33 11.08 10.46 -2.02
CA GLY A 33 11.54 11.53 -2.91
C GLY A 33 10.42 12.25 -3.68
N PHE A 34 9.14 12.05 -3.33
CA PHE A 34 8.04 12.60 -4.12
C PHE A 34 8.06 14.12 -4.16
N GLU A 35 8.30 14.79 -3.04
CA GLU A 35 8.22 16.25 -2.98
C GLU A 35 9.29 16.93 -3.86
N SER A 36 10.53 16.43 -3.84
CA SER A 36 11.60 16.92 -4.73
C SER A 36 11.29 16.64 -6.20
N ASP A 37 10.77 15.45 -6.49
CA ASP A 37 10.44 15.04 -7.86
C ASP A 37 9.26 15.84 -8.41
N TYR A 38 8.26 16.12 -7.57
CA TYR A 38 7.09 16.93 -7.89
C TYR A 38 7.49 18.39 -8.17
N LYS A 39 8.32 19.00 -7.32
CA LYS A 39 8.85 20.35 -7.53
C LYS A 39 9.68 20.45 -8.82
N SER A 40 10.38 19.38 -9.19
CA SER A 40 11.14 19.30 -10.45
C SER A 40 10.28 18.93 -11.68
N GLY A 41 8.97 18.73 -11.54
CA GLY A 41 8.06 18.32 -12.61
C GLY A 41 8.21 16.86 -13.07
N ARG A 42 9.06 16.06 -12.42
CA ARG A 42 9.31 14.65 -12.75
C ARG A 42 8.19 13.71 -12.32
N LYS A 43 7.47 14.04 -11.24
CA LYS A 43 6.31 13.30 -10.76
C LYS A 43 5.10 14.23 -10.70
N SER A 44 3.92 13.65 -10.85
CA SER A 44 2.64 14.38 -10.76
C SER A 44 1.76 13.81 -9.66
N GLU A 45 0.71 14.54 -9.32
CA GLU A 45 -0.35 14.06 -8.43
C GLU A 45 -1.00 12.77 -8.97
N SER A 46 -1.26 12.71 -10.27
CA SER A 46 -1.82 11.52 -10.93
C SER A 46 -0.92 10.30 -10.75
N TYR A 47 0.41 10.49 -10.81
CA TYR A 47 1.37 9.43 -10.50
C TYR A 47 1.22 8.97 -9.05
N ALA A 48 1.16 9.89 -8.08
CA ALA A 48 1.02 9.53 -6.67
C ALA A 48 -0.29 8.79 -6.39
N LYS A 49 -1.41 9.24 -6.97
CA LYS A 49 -2.70 8.55 -6.90
C LYS A 49 -2.60 7.13 -7.49
N LYS A 50 -1.92 6.94 -8.63
CA LYS A 50 -1.71 5.58 -9.18
C LYS A 50 -0.91 4.69 -8.23
N VAL A 51 0.18 5.21 -7.64
CA VAL A 51 0.99 4.47 -6.67
C VAL A 51 0.15 4.07 -5.45
N GLY A 52 -0.55 5.02 -4.84
CA GLY A 52 -1.38 4.76 -3.66
C GLY A 52 -2.48 3.74 -3.93
N LEU A 53 -3.13 3.80 -5.09
CA LEU A 53 -4.15 2.83 -5.48
C LEU A 53 -3.57 1.42 -5.64
N VAL A 54 -2.41 1.29 -6.29
CA VAL A 54 -1.74 -0.01 -6.46
C VAL A 54 -1.32 -0.59 -5.11
N GLU A 55 -0.70 0.20 -4.24
CA GLU A 55 -0.33 -0.23 -2.89
C GLU A 55 -1.54 -0.65 -2.06
N PHE A 56 -2.64 0.11 -2.16
CA PHE A 56 -3.89 -0.21 -1.47
C PHE A 56 -4.47 -1.55 -1.93
N MET A 57 -4.53 -1.78 -3.25
CA MET A 57 -5.04 -3.03 -3.81
C MET A 57 -4.16 -4.23 -3.44
N ILE A 58 -2.83 -4.09 -3.50
CA ILE A 58 -1.89 -5.12 -3.06
C ILE A 58 -2.12 -5.43 -1.57
N GLY A 59 -2.26 -4.39 -0.74
CA GLY A 59 -2.54 -4.54 0.68
C GLY A 59 -3.81 -5.36 0.95
N ILE A 60 -4.92 -5.03 0.29
CA ILE A 60 -6.19 -5.77 0.42
C ILE A 60 -6.01 -7.24 0.02
N ILE A 61 -5.35 -7.51 -1.12
CA ILE A 61 -5.13 -8.88 -1.60
C ILE A 61 -4.34 -9.69 -0.57
N LEU A 62 -3.26 -9.12 -0.01
CA LEU A 62 -2.45 -9.79 1.02
C LEU A 62 -3.23 -10.07 2.30
N VAL A 63 -4.06 -9.12 2.74
CA VAL A 63 -4.93 -9.29 3.92
C VAL A 63 -5.93 -10.42 3.67
N VAL A 64 -6.62 -10.42 2.53
CA VAL A 64 -7.60 -11.46 2.16
C VAL A 64 -6.93 -12.83 2.11
N VAL A 65 -5.79 -12.95 1.42
CA VAL A 65 -5.03 -14.19 1.33
C VAL A 65 -4.56 -14.67 2.71
N GLY A 66 -4.10 -13.74 3.56
CA GLY A 66 -3.74 -14.03 4.95
C GLY A 66 -4.92 -14.57 5.77
N PHE A 67 -6.10 -13.97 5.65
CA PHE A 67 -7.31 -14.46 6.31
C PHE A 67 -7.79 -15.80 5.76
N CYS A 68 -7.74 -16.03 4.44
CA CYS A 68 -8.08 -17.33 3.85
C CYS A 68 -7.18 -18.45 4.41
N MET A 69 -5.90 -18.17 4.61
CA MET A 69 -4.98 -19.12 5.25
C MET A 69 -5.31 -19.44 6.72
N PHE A 70 -5.97 -18.53 7.43
CA PHE A 70 -6.46 -18.79 8.78
C PHE A 70 -7.65 -19.74 8.77
N ILE A 71 -8.54 -19.59 7.78
CA ILE A 71 -9.76 -20.40 7.63
C ILE A 71 -9.44 -21.82 7.14
N ILE A 72 -8.57 -21.95 6.14
CA ILE A 72 -8.20 -23.22 5.49
C ILE A 72 -7.14 -23.96 6.33
N LYS A 73 -7.23 -23.90 7.66
CA LYS A 73 -6.25 -24.49 8.58
C LYS A 73 -5.92 -25.95 8.23
#